data_AF-A0AAN9UC88-F1
#
_entry.id   AF-A0AAN9UC88-F1
#
_cell.length_a   1.000
_cell.length_b   1.000
_cell.length_c   1.000
_cell.angle_alpha   90.00
_cell.angle_beta   90.00
_cell.angle_gamma   90.00
#
_symmetry.space_group_name_H-M   'P 1'
#
loop_
_entity.id
_entity.type
_entity.pdbx_description
1 polymer ?
#
loop_
_entity_poly.entity_id
_entity_poly.type
_entity_poly.pdbx_seq_one_letter_code
_entity_poly.pdbx_strand_id
1 'polypeptide(L)'
;MNFTAEEASLLCPALERALFDYVELSGGTYETFSFGYAKKSQRARGQFLIKFAEQIYKTPTTTRLYTTGGFKTAMKYVNGVGIGWAAVQEPDLPKNILSSRVKGSMEYKLDDNNFVTSARFAMIQVHPSQRRGTVKT
;
A
#
# COMPACT_ATOMS: atom_id res chain seq x y z
N MET A 1 -12.94 -17.88 -8.75
CA MET A 1 -13.08 -16.99 -9.91
C MET A 1 -12.25 -15.76 -9.63
N ASN A 2 -11.30 -15.41 -10.50
CA ASN A 2 -10.42 -14.27 -10.28
C ASN A 2 -10.88 -13.11 -11.16
N PHE A 3 -11.05 -11.94 -10.56
CA PHE A 3 -11.37 -10.70 -11.27
C PHE A 3 -10.16 -10.25 -12.11
N THR A 4 -10.35 -10.02 -13.40
CA THR A 4 -9.25 -9.72 -14.34
C THR A 4 -9.03 -8.21 -14.52
N ALA A 5 -7.90 -7.84 -15.11
CA ALA A 5 -7.59 -6.43 -15.37
C ALA A 5 -8.49 -5.85 -16.47
N GLU A 6 -8.88 -6.69 -17.42
CA GLU A 6 -9.81 -6.36 -18.48
C GLU A 6 -11.20 -6.05 -17.91
N GLU A 7 -11.69 -6.87 -16.98
CA GLU A 7 -12.95 -6.63 -16.27
C GLU A 7 -12.90 -5.35 -15.43
N ALA A 8 -11.79 -5.12 -14.73
CA ALA A 8 -11.56 -3.90 -13.97
C ALA A 8 -11.56 -2.63 -14.86
N SER A 9 -10.96 -2.73 -16.05
CA SER A 9 -10.90 -1.63 -17.03
C SER A 9 -12.28 -1.29 -17.60
N LEU A 10 -13.22 -2.24 -17.62
CA LEU A 10 -14.62 -2.00 -17.97
C LEU A 10 -15.43 -1.44 -16.79
N LEU A 11 -15.10 -1.85 -15.56
CA LEU A 11 -15.76 -1.39 -14.35
C LEU A 11 -15.44 0.06 -13.99
N CYS A 12 -14.18 0.50 -14.16
CA CYS A 12 -13.76 1.85 -13.77
C CYS A 12 -14.59 2.97 -14.45
N PRO A 13 -14.87 2.93 -15.77
CA PRO A 13 -15.76 3.90 -16.41
C PRO A 13 -17.21 3.84 -15.89
N ALA A 14 -17.69 2.67 -15.46
CA ALA A 14 -19.02 2.56 -14.87
C ALA A 14 -19.09 3.20 -13.48
N LEU A 15 -18.05 3.01 -12.67
CA LEU A 15 -17.91 3.67 -11.36
C LEU A 15 -17.76 5.19 -11.51
N GLU A 16 -17.03 5.65 -12.53
CA GLU A 16 -16.93 7.08 -12.84
C GLU A 16 -18.30 7.70 -13.16
N ARG A 17 -19.11 7.04 -13.99
CA ARG A 17 -20.49 7.49 -14.26
C ARG A 17 -21.38 7.49 -13.03
N ALA A 18 -21.09 6.61 -12.07
CA ALA A 18 -21.74 6.56 -10.77
C ALA A 18 -21.16 7.56 -9.75
N LEU A 19 -20.26 8.46 -10.17
CA LEU A 19 -19.68 9.54 -9.39
C LEU A 19 -18.84 9.07 -8.19
N PHE A 20 -18.19 7.90 -8.31
CA PHE A 20 -17.19 7.50 -7.32
C PHE A 20 -15.94 8.38 -7.43
N ASP A 21 -15.47 8.93 -6.30
CA ASP A 21 -14.30 9.81 -6.27
C ASP A 21 -12.98 9.08 -6.56
N TYR A 22 -12.90 7.81 -6.16
CA TYR A 22 -11.71 6.99 -6.34
C TYR A 22 -12.03 5.50 -6.36
N VAL A 23 -11.10 4.73 -6.93
CA VAL A 23 -11.07 3.27 -6.90
C VAL A 23 -9.79 2.84 -6.22
N GLU A 24 -9.90 1.95 -5.23
CA GLU A 24 -8.75 1.33 -4.59
C GLU A 24 -8.60 -0.12 -5.04
N LEU A 25 -7.43 -0.43 -5.60
CA LEU A 25 -7.03 -1.77 -5.99
C LEU A 25 -6.41 -2.47 -4.80
N SER A 26 -7.17 -3.35 -4.18
CA SER A 26 -6.67 -4.35 -3.23
C SER A 26 -6.51 -5.69 -3.94
N GLY A 27 -5.42 -6.41 -3.70
CA GLY A 27 -5.18 -7.68 -4.36
C GLY A 27 -4.21 -8.59 -3.61
N GLY A 28 -4.37 -9.89 -3.85
CA GLY A 28 -3.80 -10.96 -3.04
C GLY A 28 -4.92 -11.69 -2.32
N THR A 29 -4.95 -13.01 -2.40
CA THR A 29 -5.98 -13.84 -1.77
C THR A 29 -6.06 -13.53 -0.28
N TYR A 30 -7.07 -12.74 0.11
CA TYR A 30 -7.53 -12.58 1.50
C TYR A 30 -7.82 -13.95 2.15
N GLU A 31 -8.04 -14.98 1.32
CA GLU A 31 -8.29 -16.38 1.67
C GLU A 31 -7.15 -17.03 2.48
N THR A 32 -5.96 -16.44 2.51
CA THR A 32 -4.94 -16.85 3.49
C THR A 32 -4.71 -15.73 4.50
N PHE A 33 -5.38 -15.86 5.64
CA PHE A 33 -5.10 -15.16 6.91
C PHE A 33 -3.71 -15.54 7.49
N SER A 34 -2.75 -15.81 6.61
CA SER A 34 -1.45 -16.34 6.96
C SER A 34 -0.49 -15.16 7.02
N PHE A 35 -0.38 -14.61 8.23
CA PHE A 35 0.68 -13.67 8.64
C PHE A 35 2.11 -14.25 8.44
N GLY A 36 2.25 -15.48 7.93
CA GLY A 36 3.49 -16.07 7.42
C GLY A 36 3.81 -15.58 6.01
N TYR A 37 4.51 -14.44 5.93
CA TYR A 37 4.88 -13.77 4.70
C TYR A 37 6.13 -14.36 4.02
N ALA A 38 6.00 -15.46 3.26
CA ALA A 38 7.12 -15.92 2.43
C ALA A 38 7.61 -14.78 1.49
N LYS A 39 8.84 -14.28 1.67
CA LYS A 39 9.43 -13.14 0.91
C LYS A 39 9.28 -13.27 -0.62
N LYS A 40 9.32 -14.49 -1.16
CA LYS A 40 9.11 -14.77 -2.59
C LYS A 40 7.67 -14.47 -3.04
N SER A 41 6.67 -14.77 -2.20
CA SER A 41 5.26 -14.52 -2.50
C SER A 41 4.95 -13.01 -2.57
N GLN A 42 5.57 -12.19 -1.70
CA GLN A 42 5.37 -10.74 -1.70
C GLN A 42 5.90 -10.07 -2.98
N ARG A 43 7.06 -10.51 -3.49
CA ARG A 43 7.63 -9.96 -4.72
C ARG A 43 6.77 -10.32 -5.94
N ALA A 44 6.28 -11.55 -6.02
CA ALA A 44 5.36 -11.98 -7.08
C ALA A 44 4.00 -11.25 -6.99
N ARG A 45 3.47 -11.07 -5.78
CA ARG A 45 2.22 -10.32 -5.52
C ARG A 45 2.36 -8.84 -5.90
N GLY A 46 3.46 -8.18 -5.50
CA GLY A 46 3.71 -6.78 -5.84
C GLY A 46 3.85 -6.57 -7.35
N GLN A 47 4.52 -7.48 -8.06
CA GLN A 47 4.60 -7.43 -9.53
C GLN A 47 3.23 -7.62 -10.20
N PHE A 48 2.38 -8.50 -9.65
CA PHE A 48 1.02 -8.67 -10.14
C PHE A 48 0.19 -7.38 -9.99
N LEU A 49 0.18 -6.80 -8.78
CA LEU A 49 -0.52 -5.54 -8.51
C LEU A 49 -0.01 -4.37 -9.37
N ILE A 50 1.31 -4.28 -9.60
CA ILE A 50 1.89 -3.24 -10.47
C ILE A 50 1.38 -3.38 -11.90
N LYS A 51 1.40 -4.59 -12.47
CA LYS A 51 0.90 -4.83 -13.85
C LYS A 51 -0.59 -4.56 -13.97
N PHE A 52 -1.36 -4.99 -12.97
CA PHE A 52 -2.80 -4.78 -12.89
C PHE A 52 -3.14 -3.29 -12.82
N ALA A 53 -2.46 -2.54 -11.94
CA ALA A 53 -2.62 -1.10 -11.83
C ALA A 53 -2.19 -0.37 -13.10
N GLU A 54 -1.09 -0.80 -13.75
CA GLU A 54 -0.66 -0.21 -15.03
C GLU A 54 -1.71 -0.36 -16.13
N GLN A 55 -2.40 -1.50 -16.22
CA GLN A 55 -3.45 -1.71 -17.22
C GLN A 55 -4.65 -0.79 -16.98
N ILE A 56 -5.10 -0.68 -15.74
CA ILE A 56 -6.26 0.18 -15.38
C ILE A 56 -5.91 1.66 -15.50
N TYR A 57 -4.70 2.06 -15.11
CA TYR A 57 -4.25 3.45 -15.20
C TYR A 57 -4.17 3.98 -16.63
N LYS A 58 -4.04 3.09 -17.62
CA LYS A 58 -4.08 3.46 -19.05
C LYS A 58 -5.50 3.77 -19.54
N THR A 59 -6.53 3.36 -18.81
CA THR A 59 -7.91 3.71 -19.14
C THR A 59 -8.14 5.18 -18.86
N PRO A 60 -8.67 5.97 -19.83
CA PRO A 60 -8.97 7.37 -19.61
C PRO A 60 -10.16 7.51 -18.67
N THR A 61 -9.88 7.74 -17.38
CA THR A 61 -10.88 8.00 -16.33
C THR A 61 -10.44 9.20 -15.50
N THR A 62 -11.38 10.01 -15.05
CA THR A 62 -11.13 11.07 -14.05
C THR A 62 -11.06 10.50 -12.62
N THR A 63 -11.54 9.28 -12.42
CA THR A 63 -11.55 8.58 -11.13
C THR A 63 -10.12 8.33 -10.67
N ARG A 64 -9.80 8.71 -9.43
CA ARG A 64 -8.44 8.50 -8.89
C ARG A 64 -8.21 7.03 -8.58
N LEU A 65 -7.04 6.51 -8.96
CA LEU A 65 -6.66 5.14 -8.71
C LEU A 65 -5.70 5.05 -7.52
N TYR A 66 -6.01 4.18 -6.56
CA TYR A 66 -5.17 3.88 -5.40
C TYR A 66 -4.85 2.39 -5.36
N THR A 67 -3.83 2.00 -4.61
CA THR A 67 -3.58 0.57 -4.34
C THR A 67 -3.05 0.33 -2.93
N THR A 68 -3.36 -0.84 -2.39
CA THR A 68 -2.80 -1.37 -1.14
C THR A 68 -2.33 -2.81 -1.33
N GLY A 69 -1.26 -3.19 -0.64
CA GLY A 69 -0.68 -4.53 -0.82
C GLY A 69 0.68 -4.79 -0.17
N GLY A 70 0.98 -4.11 0.95
CA GLY A 70 2.28 -4.25 1.63
C GLY A 70 3.42 -3.50 0.92
N PHE A 71 3.09 -2.49 0.11
CA PHE A 71 4.08 -1.63 -0.52
C PHE A 71 4.92 -0.89 0.53
N LYS A 72 6.23 -0.84 0.28
CA LYS A 72 7.21 -0.09 1.09
C LYS A 72 7.74 1.15 0.36
N THR A 73 7.33 1.37 -0.89
CA THR A 73 7.81 2.44 -1.79
C THR A 73 6.64 3.09 -2.53
N ALA A 74 6.85 4.28 -3.10
CA ALA A 74 5.90 4.90 -4.01
C ALA A 74 5.77 4.12 -5.34
N MET A 75 4.63 4.28 -6.03
CA MET A 75 4.33 3.63 -7.31
C MET A 75 3.86 4.65 -8.35
N LYS A 76 4.28 4.47 -9.60
CA LYS A 76 4.03 5.42 -10.71
C LYS A 76 2.64 5.29 -11.34
N TYR A 77 2.06 4.09 -11.32
CA TYR A 77 0.84 3.75 -12.07
C TYR A 77 -0.45 3.95 -11.27
N VAL A 78 -0.40 4.75 -10.20
CA VAL A 78 -1.55 5.08 -9.34
C VAL A 78 -1.40 6.51 -8.85
N ASN A 79 -2.51 7.11 -8.48
CA ASN A 79 -2.54 8.42 -7.82
C ASN A 79 -2.11 8.35 -6.35
N GLY A 80 -2.19 7.18 -5.72
CA GLY A 80 -1.67 6.98 -4.38
C GLY A 80 -1.46 5.52 -4.01
N VAL A 81 -0.58 5.31 -3.02
CA VAL A 81 -0.27 3.99 -2.48
C VAL A 81 -0.57 4.00 -0.98
N GLY A 82 -1.42 3.09 -0.54
CA GLY A 82 -1.66 2.88 0.88
C GLY A 82 -0.54 2.06 1.50
N ILE A 83 0.07 2.61 2.55
CA ILE A 83 1.23 2.04 3.26
C ILE A 83 0.85 1.75 4.71
N GLY A 84 0.11 0.67 4.96
CA GLY A 84 -0.33 0.30 6.31
C GLY A 84 0.83 -0.04 7.24
N TRP A 85 1.32 -1.28 7.18
CA TRP A 85 2.37 -1.78 8.09
C TRP A 85 3.64 -0.92 8.11
N ALA A 86 4.07 -0.46 6.93
CA ALA A 86 5.25 0.39 6.79
C ALA A 86 5.08 1.74 7.52
N ALA A 87 3.88 2.33 7.53
CA ALA A 87 3.63 3.56 8.28
C ALA A 87 3.57 3.32 9.80
N VAL A 88 3.18 2.12 10.26
CA VAL A 88 3.26 1.79 11.69
C VAL A 88 4.71 1.69 12.14
N GLN A 89 5.60 1.08 11.34
CA GLN A 89 7.03 1.03 11.65
C GLN A 89 7.71 2.40 11.51
N GLU A 90 7.31 3.18 10.50
CA GLU A 90 7.89 4.49 10.20
C GLU A 90 6.79 5.53 9.99
N PRO A 91 6.29 6.17 11.06
CA PRO A 91 5.21 7.15 10.96
C PRO A 91 5.54 8.35 10.06
N ASP A 92 6.82 8.74 10.00
CA ASP A 92 7.32 9.82 9.14
C ASP A 92 7.60 9.38 7.70
N LEU A 93 7.37 8.10 7.34
CA LEU A 93 7.65 7.56 6.02
C LEU A 93 6.95 8.33 4.88
N PRO A 94 5.64 8.66 4.95
CA PRO A 94 5.00 9.43 3.88
C PRO A 94 5.69 10.79 3.68
N LYS A 95 6.00 11.48 4.79
CA LYS A 95 6.67 12.78 4.78
C LYS A 95 8.06 12.68 4.17
N ASN A 96 8.82 11.65 4.52
CA ASN A 96 10.18 11.46 4.02
C ASN A 96 10.22 11.07 2.54
N ILE A 97 9.24 10.28 2.07
CA ILE A 97 9.08 9.97 0.64
C ILE A 97 8.72 11.24 -0.14
N LEU A 98 7.73 12.01 0.32
CA LEU A 98 7.30 13.24 -0.35
C LEU A 98 8.40 14.31 -0.36
N SER A 99 9.23 14.39 0.69
CA SER A 99 10.40 15.28 0.73
C SER A 99 11.62 14.72 -0.01
N SER A 100 11.49 13.62 -0.76
CA SER A 100 12.59 12.95 -1.48
C SER A 100 13.79 12.56 -0.60
N ARG A 101 13.59 12.41 0.73
CA ARG A 101 14.65 11.99 1.66
C ARG A 101 14.91 10.49 1.60
N VAL A 102 13.86 9.71 1.35
CA VAL A 102 13.91 8.25 1.23
C VAL A 102 13.06 7.81 0.04
N LYS A 103 13.40 6.65 -0.55
CA LYS A 103 12.61 6.03 -1.63
C LYS A 103 11.58 5.03 -1.12
N GLY A 104 11.67 4.64 0.15
CA GLY A 104 10.80 3.66 0.80
C GLY A 104 11.21 3.41 2.24
N SER A 105 10.54 2.46 2.88
CA SER A 105 10.82 2.07 4.27
C SER A 105 12.21 1.41 4.40
N MET A 106 12.76 1.46 5.60
CA MET A 106 13.99 0.76 5.96
C MET A 106 13.80 -0.75 5.86
N GLU A 107 14.91 -1.46 5.60
CA GLU A 107 14.96 -2.92 5.72
C GLU A 107 15.32 -3.29 7.16
N TYR A 108 14.33 -3.77 7.91
CA TYR A 108 14.55 -4.24 9.27
C TYR A 108 15.25 -5.61 9.27
N LYS A 109 16.22 -5.79 10.17
CA LYS A 109 16.84 -7.11 10.43
C LYS A 109 15.91 -8.07 11.18
N LEU A 110 14.78 -7.57 11.66
CA LEU A 110 13.75 -8.38 12.30
C LEU A 110 13.12 -9.30 11.27
N ASP A 111 12.73 -10.50 11.69
CA ASP A 111 12.00 -11.40 10.81
C ASP A 111 10.59 -10.84 10.58
N ASP A 112 10.34 -10.33 9.37
CA ASP A 112 9.04 -9.85 8.91
C ASP A 112 7.93 -10.94 9.04
N ASN A 113 8.29 -12.22 9.16
CA ASN A 113 7.34 -13.31 9.42
C ASN A 113 6.90 -13.44 10.87
N ASN A 114 7.65 -12.86 11.81
CA ASN A 114 7.30 -12.88 13.22
C ASN A 114 6.44 -11.66 13.55
N PHE A 115 5.14 -11.78 13.23
CA PHE A 115 4.15 -10.73 13.44
C PHE A 115 4.19 -10.15 14.86
N VAL A 116 4.31 -11.00 15.89
CA VAL A 116 4.31 -10.55 17.29
C VAL A 116 5.53 -9.67 17.60
N THR A 117 6.71 -10.10 17.16
CA THR A 117 7.94 -9.33 17.36
C THR A 117 7.86 -8.01 16.60
N SER A 118 7.51 -8.06 15.32
CA SER A 118 7.41 -6.88 14.46
C SER A 118 6.33 -5.89 14.93
N ALA A 119 5.19 -6.37 15.43
CA ALA A 119 4.13 -5.55 16.02
C ALA A 119 4.58 -4.82 17.28
N ARG A 120 5.30 -5.51 18.17
CA ARG A 120 5.83 -4.90 19.41
C ARG A 120 6.83 -3.80 19.11
N PHE A 121 7.75 -4.02 18.16
CA PHE A 121 8.70 -2.99 17.74
C PHE A 121 8.00 -1.78 17.11
N ALA A 122 7.01 -2.01 16.24
CA ALA A 122 6.25 -0.94 15.63
C ALA A 122 5.48 -0.12 16.68
N MET A 123 4.87 -0.76 17.68
CA MET A 123 4.21 -0.06 18.80
C MET A 123 5.17 0.84 19.60
N ILE A 124 6.40 0.39 19.82
CA ILE A 124 7.44 1.19 20.48
C ILE A 124 7.83 2.40 19.63
N GLN A 125 7.81 2.29 18.29
CA GLN A 125 8.16 3.39 17.38
C GLN A 125 7.03 4.43 17.26
N VAL A 126 5.77 3.99 17.27
CA VAL A 126 4.59 4.87 17.19
C VAL A 126 4.38 5.65 18.49
N HIS A 127 4.59 5.04 19.65
CA HIS A 127 4.28 5.69 20.94
C HIS A 127 4.99 7.05 21.15
N PRO A 128 6.29 7.21 20.85
CA PRO A 128 6.96 8.50 20.87
C PRO A 128 6.57 9.44 19.73
N SER A 129 6.17 8.94 18.55
CA SER A 129 5.78 9.79 17.42
C SER A 129 4.45 10.50 17.68
N GLN A 130 3.50 9.84 18.36
CA GLN A 130 2.22 10.43 18.79
C GLN A 130 2.41 11.59 19.79
N ARG A 131 3.53 11.61 20.53
CA ARG A 131 3.81 12.67 21.52
C ARG A 131 4.45 13.93 20.93
N ARG A 132 4.94 13.90 19.69
CA ARG A 132 5.57 15.06 19.04
C ARG A 132 4.54 16.07 18.47
N GLY A 133 3.25 15.75 18.56
CA GLY A 133 2.15 16.57 18.04
C GLY A 133 1.52 17.57 19.02
N THR A 134 2.15 17.90 20.15
CA THR A 134 1.64 18.99 21.01
C THR A 134 2.11 20.34 20.47
N VAL A 135 1.24 20.99 19.68
CA VAL A 135 1.32 22.42 19.44
C VAL A 135 1.15 23.10 20.80
N LYS A 136 2.21 23.76 21.29
CA LYS A 136 2.05 24.78 22.33
C LYS A 136 1.35 25.96 21.69
N THR A 137 0.04 26.10 21.94
CA THR A 137 -0.63 27.41 21.92
C THR A 137 -0.21 28.24 23.11
#